data_AF-A0A7S4R4L5-F1
#
_entry.id   AF-A0A7S4R4L5-F1
#
_cell.length_a   1.000
_cell.length_b   1.000
_cell.length_c   1.000
_cell.angle_alpha   90.00
_cell.angle_beta   90.00
_cell.angle_gamma   90.00
#
_symmetry.space_group_name_H-M   'P 1'
#
loop_
_entity.id
_entity.type
_entity.pdbx_description
1 polymer ?
#
loop_
_entity_poly.entity_id
_entity_poly.type
_entity_poly.pdbx_seq_one_letter_code
_entity_poly.pdbx_strand_id
1 'polypeptide(L)'
;TKPSSKPSFKPSSKPSFKPSSKPSFKPSSKPSSKPSYLCSSMVCDDLDPCTSNTCQPDEGCIFSPLPACNTIQTQLSNDIKQAGNMFDIKAIKNVEISGFQIHCDLEGENVSVHIFMKKGTWVTFDKTSSAWGEAIMVAPEVQCAGGGAVTRLPDLPSRVPVKSGETVAFYVTAESKDLIYSRGTKVGNVYSDDGNLQILEGNAKSYPFGATWEPRIFNGNIIYFLGSQTDGDGSLTAPPTSEPSSAPSFVPSPMPLGTIKTILEDTSFDNGWDGWVEGGRNARRRSNDKKGCKTGIWCIRLRDNTPTSTMTKTFYGANKYYGLEVNFAFYVKKMGNGDGFLLEVANGSGWEVAGNWRVGTNISDKQFSNGFVTILSNQLNSGQLMFKPKILLRFRCDGKDNKRLVYIDDIKILGLSN
;
A
#
# COMPACT_ATOMS: atom_id res chain seq x y z
N THR A 1 84.86 40.73 -10.10
CA THR A 1 83.82 41.11 -9.10
C THR A 1 83.12 39.85 -8.61
N LYS A 2 83.46 39.41 -7.39
CA LYS A 2 82.86 38.28 -6.65
C LYS A 2 83.20 38.47 -5.15
N PRO A 3 82.25 38.67 -4.23
CA PRO A 3 82.54 38.77 -2.79
C PRO A 3 82.42 37.37 -2.14
N SER A 4 83.42 36.86 -1.40
CA SER A 4 83.87 37.16 -0.02
C SER A 4 83.06 36.45 1.09
N SER A 5 83.65 35.36 1.60
CA SER A 5 83.79 34.92 3.01
C SER A 5 82.59 34.90 3.99
N LYS A 6 82.19 33.67 4.36
CA LYS A 6 81.71 33.21 5.70
C LYS A 6 82.85 33.31 6.75
N PRO A 7 82.62 33.06 8.07
CA PRO A 7 81.60 33.55 9.00
C PRO A 7 82.23 34.03 10.35
N SER A 8 81.50 34.74 11.23
CA SER A 8 81.88 34.77 12.66
C SER A 8 80.75 35.14 13.61
N PHE A 9 80.87 34.57 14.82
CA PHE A 9 80.24 34.90 16.10
C PHE A 9 79.01 34.11 16.57
N LYS A 10 79.29 33.33 17.61
CA LYS A 10 78.42 32.68 18.60
C LYS A 10 78.34 33.60 19.83
N PRO A 11 77.18 33.74 20.48
CA PRO A 11 77.14 33.86 21.95
C PRO A 11 76.16 32.81 22.52
N SER A 12 76.51 31.98 23.50
CA SER A 12 76.73 32.24 24.93
C SER A 12 75.46 32.66 25.69
N SER A 13 74.94 31.72 26.48
CA SER A 13 74.28 31.85 27.80
C SER A 13 72.90 31.18 27.92
N LYS A 14 72.81 30.27 28.90
CA LYS A 14 71.60 29.64 29.44
C LYS A 14 70.87 30.64 30.34
N PRO A 15 69.52 30.67 30.33
CA PRO A 15 68.77 31.01 31.53
C PRO A 15 67.98 29.80 32.05
N SER A 16 68.12 29.56 33.35
CA SER A 16 67.30 28.66 34.17
C SER A 16 65.97 29.33 34.50
N PHE A 17 64.86 28.80 34.00
CA PHE A 17 63.55 29.03 34.61
C PHE A 17 62.75 27.72 34.60
N LYS A 18 62.35 27.31 35.81
CA LYS A 18 61.47 26.18 36.07
C LYS A 18 60.13 26.76 36.52
N PRO A 19 59.06 26.68 35.71
CA PRO A 19 57.71 26.89 36.23
C PRO A 19 57.07 25.57 36.66
N SER A 20 56.58 25.62 37.89
CA SER A 20 55.66 24.72 38.55
C SER A 20 54.30 24.67 37.85
N SER A 21 53.77 23.47 37.56
CA SER A 21 52.40 23.04 37.89
C SER A 21 52.05 21.77 37.10
N LYS A 22 51.59 20.77 37.85
CA LYS A 22 51.00 19.52 37.36
C LYS A 22 49.72 19.87 36.59
N PRO A 23 49.52 19.45 35.34
CA PRO A 23 48.23 19.63 34.67
C PRO A 23 47.16 18.83 35.43
N SER A 24 46.15 19.52 35.96
CA SER A 24 45.06 18.95 36.76
C SER A 24 43.86 18.53 35.92
N PHE A 25 44.04 18.15 34.66
CA PHE A 25 42.94 17.70 33.81
C PHE A 25 43.15 16.25 33.40
N LYS A 26 42.57 15.36 34.19
CA LYS A 26 42.22 14.00 33.77
C LYS A 26 41.17 14.17 32.66
N PRO A 27 41.33 13.58 31.46
CA PRO A 27 40.25 13.56 30.48
C PRO A 27 39.07 12.79 31.10
N SER A 28 38.05 13.54 31.51
CA SER A 28 36.76 13.03 31.95
C SER A 28 35.73 13.44 30.92
N SER A 29 35.65 12.65 29.86
CA SER A 29 34.39 12.29 29.20
C SER A 29 34.74 11.34 28.06
N LYS A 30 34.19 10.13 28.19
CA LYS A 30 33.94 9.18 27.11
C LYS A 30 33.51 9.95 25.84
N PRO A 31 34.01 9.64 24.62
CA PRO A 31 33.48 10.27 23.42
C PRO A 31 31.99 9.96 23.34
N SER A 32 31.14 10.97 23.57
CA SER A 32 29.69 10.89 23.42
C SER A 32 29.28 11.88 22.36
N SER A 33 29.54 11.48 21.11
CA SER A 33 28.78 11.90 19.95
C SER A 33 29.17 10.99 18.78
N LYS A 34 28.69 9.74 18.84
CA LYS A 34 28.50 8.96 17.60
C LYS A 34 27.65 9.85 16.67
N PRO A 35 28.05 10.10 15.41
CA PRO A 35 27.27 10.97 14.54
C PRO A 35 25.89 10.35 14.34
N SER A 36 24.84 10.94 14.90
CA SER A 36 23.45 10.53 14.71
C SER A 36 22.93 11.04 13.37
N TYR A 37 23.55 10.60 12.27
CA TYR A 37 23.12 10.89 10.90
C TYR A 37 22.77 9.62 10.11
N LEU A 38 22.63 8.46 10.77
CA LEU A 38 22.07 7.29 10.12
C LEU A 38 20.55 7.44 10.11
N CYS A 39 20.01 7.70 8.91
CA CYS A 39 18.60 7.77 8.56
C CYS A 39 17.91 9.15 8.58
N SER A 40 18.44 10.10 7.83
CA SER A 40 17.62 11.20 7.31
C SER A 40 16.94 10.77 6.00
N SER A 41 15.68 10.34 6.10
CA SER A 41 14.65 10.32 5.04
C SER A 41 15.01 9.83 3.62
N MET A 42 15.92 8.86 3.46
CA MET A 42 16.08 8.17 2.17
C MET A 42 16.50 6.70 2.36
N VAL A 43 15.56 5.83 1.97
CA VAL A 43 15.69 4.43 1.51
C VAL A 43 16.26 3.41 2.49
N CYS A 44 15.45 3.03 3.49
CA CYS A 44 15.43 1.63 3.92
C CYS A 44 14.32 0.94 3.13
N ASP A 45 14.62 0.54 1.90
CA ASP A 45 13.76 -0.32 1.11
C ASP A 45 14.66 -1.28 0.34
N ASP A 46 14.60 -2.57 0.69
CA ASP A 46 15.35 -3.64 0.01
C ASP A 46 14.64 -4.13 -1.25
N LEU A 47 13.48 -3.54 -1.60
CA LEU A 47 12.61 -3.95 -2.69
C LEU A 47 12.09 -5.39 -2.52
N ASP A 48 12.23 -5.98 -1.33
CA ASP A 48 11.60 -7.24 -0.97
C ASP A 48 10.21 -6.95 -0.35
N PRO A 49 9.13 -7.22 -1.08
CA PRO A 49 7.78 -6.99 -0.57
C PRO A 49 7.39 -7.94 0.56
N CYS A 50 8.22 -8.96 0.82
CA CYS A 50 8.07 -9.88 1.93
C CYS A 50 8.93 -9.52 3.13
N THR A 51 9.48 -8.30 3.21
CA THR A 51 10.12 -7.78 4.41
C THR A 51 9.43 -6.49 4.89
N SER A 52 9.44 -6.26 6.20
CA SER A 52 9.08 -4.97 6.78
C SER A 52 10.35 -4.16 6.97
N ASN A 53 10.35 -2.93 6.49
CA ASN A 53 11.55 -2.12 6.40
C ASN A 53 11.54 -1.09 7.54
N THR A 54 12.31 -1.36 8.59
CA THR A 54 12.39 -0.48 9.76
C THR A 54 13.76 0.17 9.83
N CYS A 55 13.80 1.50 9.87
CA CYS A 55 15.06 2.18 10.13
C CYS A 55 15.27 2.39 11.63
N GLN A 56 16.32 1.80 12.19
CA GLN A 56 16.70 1.97 13.57
C GLN A 56 17.93 2.89 13.71
N PRO A 57 17.89 3.92 14.59
CA PRO A 57 18.98 4.90 14.72
C PRO A 57 20.36 4.30 15.09
N ASP A 58 20.37 3.17 15.80
CA ASP A 58 21.60 2.52 16.27
C ASP A 58 22.05 1.32 15.42
N GLU A 59 21.11 0.68 14.72
CA GLU A 59 21.31 -0.58 13.98
C GLU A 59 21.24 -0.42 12.44
N GLY A 60 20.74 0.71 11.94
CA GLY A 60 20.56 0.94 10.50
C GLY A 60 19.23 0.38 9.96
N CYS A 61 19.19 -0.01 8.69
CA CYS A 61 18.00 -0.62 8.09
C CYS A 61 17.85 -2.07 8.55
N ILE A 62 16.69 -2.40 9.10
CA ILE A 62 16.30 -3.75 9.48
C ILE A 62 15.18 -4.21 8.55
N PHE A 63 15.43 -5.32 7.87
CA PHE A 63 14.49 -5.98 6.97
C PHE A 63 14.01 -7.26 7.66
N SER A 64 12.79 -7.22 8.20
CA SER A 64 12.23 -8.36 8.92
C SER A 64 11.25 -9.11 8.02
N PRO A 65 11.46 -10.41 7.72
CA PRO A 65 10.53 -11.17 6.90
C PRO A 65 9.10 -11.11 7.44
N LEU A 66 8.16 -10.76 6.58
CA LEU A 66 6.73 -10.80 6.87
C LEU A 66 6.31 -12.28 6.95
N PRO A 67 5.73 -12.71 8.08
CA PRO A 67 5.25 -14.08 8.22
C PRO A 67 4.31 -14.47 7.09
N ALA A 68 4.51 -15.68 6.54
CA ALA A 68 3.70 -16.24 5.46
C ALA A 68 3.71 -15.49 4.12
N CYS A 69 4.54 -14.45 3.95
CA CYS A 69 4.74 -13.82 2.65
C CYS A 69 5.63 -14.68 1.76
N ASN A 70 5.25 -14.82 0.50
CA ASN A 70 5.96 -15.58 -0.52
C ASN A 70 5.94 -14.81 -1.83
N THR A 71 6.97 -15.04 -2.65
CA THR A 71 7.10 -14.48 -3.98
C THR A 71 7.33 -15.61 -4.97
N ILE A 72 6.38 -15.81 -5.90
CA ILE A 72 6.60 -16.69 -7.04
C ILE A 72 7.15 -15.87 -8.21
N GLN A 73 8.18 -16.40 -8.85
CA GLN A 73 8.87 -15.74 -9.94
C GLN A 73 8.51 -16.39 -11.28
N THR A 74 8.59 -15.59 -12.33
CA THR A 74 8.64 -16.06 -13.71
C THR A 74 9.99 -15.67 -14.33
N GLN A 75 10.25 -16.04 -15.59
CA GLN A 75 11.46 -15.56 -16.26
C GLN A 75 11.44 -14.04 -16.48
N LEU A 76 12.64 -13.49 -16.63
CA LEU A 76 12.89 -12.09 -16.99
C LEU A 76 13.65 -12.01 -18.33
N SER A 77 13.27 -12.82 -19.31
CA SER A 77 13.88 -12.73 -20.65
C SER A 77 13.47 -11.42 -21.33
N ASN A 78 14.38 -10.82 -22.10
CA ASN A 78 14.18 -9.52 -22.75
C ASN A 78 13.56 -9.64 -24.15
N ASP A 79 12.65 -10.60 -24.36
CA ASP A 79 12.36 -11.08 -25.71
C ASP A 79 11.40 -10.18 -26.50
N ILE A 80 10.24 -9.83 -25.91
CA ILE A 80 9.13 -9.21 -26.65
C ILE A 80 8.41 -8.19 -25.77
N LYS A 81 8.00 -7.05 -26.37
CA LYS A 81 7.20 -6.02 -25.70
C LYS A 81 5.80 -5.84 -26.29
N GLN A 82 4.87 -5.46 -25.44
CA GLN A 82 3.54 -4.91 -25.78
C GLN A 82 3.00 -4.21 -24.53
N ALA A 83 1.77 -3.74 -24.61
CA ALA A 83 1.10 -3.06 -23.54
C ALA A 83 0.63 -3.95 -22.37
N GLY A 84 0.68 -5.28 -22.43
CA GLY A 84 0.32 -6.08 -21.26
C GLY A 84 0.10 -7.56 -21.52
N ASN A 85 -0.30 -8.27 -20.48
CA ASN A 85 -0.55 -9.71 -20.48
C ASN A 85 -1.76 -10.08 -19.63
N MET A 86 -2.62 -10.94 -20.17
CA MET A 86 -3.65 -11.63 -19.37
C MET A 86 -3.18 -13.05 -19.10
N PHE A 87 -3.27 -13.49 -17.86
CA PHE A 87 -2.86 -14.83 -17.44
C PHE A 87 -3.68 -15.30 -16.24
N ASP A 88 -3.68 -16.61 -16.03
CA ASP A 88 -4.38 -17.24 -14.91
C ASP A 88 -3.38 -17.60 -13.80
N ILE A 89 -3.83 -17.47 -12.56
CA ILE A 89 -3.19 -18.02 -11.37
C ILE A 89 -4.10 -19.08 -10.81
N LYS A 90 -3.57 -20.28 -10.60
CA LYS A 90 -4.27 -21.39 -9.94
C LYS A 90 -3.69 -21.64 -8.57
N ALA A 91 -4.50 -21.53 -7.54
CA ALA A 91 -4.07 -21.79 -6.16
C ALA A 91 -3.99 -23.31 -5.90
N ILE A 92 -2.89 -23.77 -5.31
CA ILE A 92 -2.72 -25.13 -4.77
C ILE A 92 -3.08 -25.15 -3.29
N LYS A 93 -2.74 -24.08 -2.56
CA LYS A 93 -3.15 -23.81 -1.18
C LYS A 93 -3.95 -22.51 -1.13
N ASN A 94 -4.58 -22.22 0.00
CA ASN A 94 -5.19 -20.92 0.21
C ASN A 94 -4.10 -19.85 0.19
N VAL A 95 -4.24 -18.87 -0.71
CA VAL A 95 -3.31 -17.76 -0.87
C VAL A 95 -4.06 -16.45 -0.96
N GLU A 96 -3.37 -15.37 -0.63
CA GLU A 96 -3.86 -14.00 -0.77
C GLU A 96 -2.87 -13.21 -1.62
N ILE A 97 -3.20 -12.95 -2.89
CA ILE A 97 -2.34 -12.19 -3.79
C ILE A 97 -2.29 -10.74 -3.32
N SER A 98 -1.08 -10.24 -3.04
CA SER A 98 -0.86 -8.92 -2.45
C SER A 98 -0.33 -7.90 -3.45
N GLY A 99 0.43 -8.33 -4.46
CA GLY A 99 1.07 -7.39 -5.37
C GLY A 99 1.82 -8.05 -6.50
N PHE A 100 2.38 -7.21 -7.36
CA PHE A 100 3.12 -7.61 -8.55
C PHE A 100 4.41 -6.82 -8.68
N GLN A 101 5.42 -7.48 -9.23
CA GLN A 101 6.58 -6.82 -9.83
C GLN A 101 6.55 -7.15 -11.32
N ILE A 102 6.72 -6.14 -12.17
CA ILE A 102 6.63 -6.28 -13.63
C ILE A 102 8.01 -6.17 -14.27
N HIS A 103 8.17 -6.74 -15.46
CA HIS A 103 9.34 -6.51 -16.27
C HIS A 103 9.05 -5.48 -17.36
N CYS A 104 9.76 -4.33 -17.35
CA CYS A 104 9.55 -3.27 -18.34
C CYS A 104 10.84 -2.52 -18.69
N ASP A 105 10.94 -2.03 -19.93
CA ASP A 105 12.22 -1.68 -20.57
C ASP A 105 12.43 -0.19 -20.85
N LEU A 106 11.74 0.70 -20.15
CA LEU A 106 11.86 2.14 -20.38
C LEU A 106 12.46 2.84 -19.15
N GLU A 107 13.75 2.56 -18.94
CA GLU A 107 14.52 3.05 -17.79
C GLU A 107 14.42 4.58 -17.68
N GLY A 108 13.93 5.06 -16.54
CA GLY A 108 13.86 6.49 -16.22
C GLY A 108 12.61 7.24 -16.70
N GLU A 109 11.66 6.58 -17.36
CA GLU A 109 10.41 7.21 -17.81
C GLU A 109 9.19 6.63 -17.10
N ASN A 110 8.12 7.42 -17.06
CA ASN A 110 6.90 7.09 -16.35
C ASN A 110 5.96 6.27 -17.24
N VAL A 111 5.65 5.06 -16.78
CA VAL A 111 4.63 4.20 -17.38
C VAL A 111 3.38 4.19 -16.49
N SER A 112 2.21 4.43 -17.10
CA SER A 112 0.91 4.29 -16.42
C SER A 112 0.45 2.84 -16.49
N VAL A 113 0.49 2.14 -15.35
CA VAL A 113 0.17 0.70 -15.22
C VAL A 113 -1.17 0.51 -14.51
N HIS A 114 -1.97 -0.41 -15.04
CA HIS A 114 -3.27 -0.81 -14.53
C HIS A 114 -3.27 -2.32 -14.32
N ILE A 115 -3.85 -2.78 -13.21
CA ILE A 115 -4.10 -4.20 -12.96
C ILE A 115 -5.59 -4.41 -12.82
N PHE A 116 -6.13 -5.29 -13.65
CA PHE A 116 -7.50 -5.78 -13.53
C PHE A 116 -7.49 -7.21 -13.02
N MET A 117 -8.58 -7.61 -12.38
CA MET A 117 -8.77 -8.96 -11.88
C MET A 117 -10.13 -9.48 -12.32
N LYS A 118 -10.17 -10.76 -12.66
CA LYS A 118 -11.41 -11.47 -12.94
C LYS A 118 -11.39 -12.82 -12.22
N LYS A 119 -12.52 -13.16 -11.57
CA LYS A 119 -12.71 -14.52 -11.02
C LYS A 119 -12.80 -15.55 -12.14
N GLY A 120 -12.20 -16.72 -11.92
CA GLY A 120 -12.07 -17.75 -12.96
C GLY A 120 -11.06 -17.35 -14.04
N THR A 121 -11.12 -18.02 -15.18
CA THR A 121 -10.15 -17.83 -16.28
C THR A 121 -10.38 -16.54 -17.08
N TRP A 122 -9.31 -16.00 -17.68
CA TRP A 122 -9.36 -14.94 -18.69
C TRP A 122 -9.83 -15.45 -20.06
N VAL A 123 -9.69 -16.75 -20.35
CA VAL A 123 -9.93 -17.34 -21.66
C VAL A 123 -11.36 -17.02 -22.13
N THR A 124 -11.51 -16.58 -23.39
CA THR A 124 -12.74 -16.03 -24.01
C THR A 124 -13.21 -14.65 -23.53
N PHE A 125 -12.57 -14.07 -22.50
CA PHE A 125 -12.87 -12.73 -21.98
C PHE A 125 -11.80 -11.70 -22.31
N ASP A 126 -10.87 -12.02 -23.23
CA ASP A 126 -9.70 -11.20 -23.54
C ASP A 126 -10.04 -9.86 -24.20
N LYS A 127 -11.25 -9.70 -24.73
CA LYS A 127 -11.76 -8.46 -25.35
C LYS A 127 -12.98 -7.88 -24.65
N THR A 128 -13.43 -8.49 -23.56
CA THR A 128 -14.69 -8.14 -22.89
C THR A 128 -14.40 -7.36 -21.62
N SER A 129 -14.09 -6.07 -21.74
CA SER A 129 -13.71 -5.22 -20.59
C SER A 129 -14.72 -5.26 -19.43
N SER A 130 -16.02 -5.33 -19.74
CA SER A 130 -17.08 -5.42 -18.72
C SER A 130 -17.01 -6.68 -17.85
N ALA A 131 -16.34 -7.75 -18.30
CA ALA A 131 -16.14 -8.97 -17.52
C ALA A 131 -15.02 -8.85 -16.46
N TRP A 132 -14.15 -7.84 -16.61
CA TRP A 132 -13.03 -7.56 -15.70
C TRP A 132 -13.35 -6.48 -14.68
N GLY A 133 -14.38 -5.66 -14.93
CA GLY A 133 -14.72 -4.52 -14.09
C GLY A 133 -13.65 -3.42 -14.15
N GLU A 134 -13.59 -2.61 -13.10
CA GLU A 134 -12.58 -1.56 -12.96
C GLU A 134 -11.22 -2.14 -12.56
N ALA A 135 -10.15 -1.40 -12.85
CA ALA A 135 -8.81 -1.77 -12.38
C ALA A 135 -8.78 -1.81 -10.85
N ILE A 136 -8.24 -2.91 -10.30
CA ILE A 136 -8.05 -3.07 -8.85
C ILE A 136 -6.81 -2.32 -8.35
N MET A 137 -5.91 -1.92 -9.25
CA MET A 137 -4.76 -1.05 -8.95
C MET A 137 -4.42 -0.20 -10.18
N VAL A 138 -4.11 1.08 -9.95
CA VAL A 138 -3.61 2.02 -10.96
C VAL A 138 -2.37 2.72 -10.41
N ALA A 139 -1.27 2.65 -11.16
CA ALA A 139 -0.01 3.29 -10.86
C ALA A 139 0.38 4.21 -12.04
N PRO A 140 0.11 5.53 -11.94
CA PRO A 140 0.24 6.44 -13.07
C PRO A 140 1.70 6.78 -13.44
N GLU A 141 2.63 6.61 -12.51
CA GLU A 141 4.03 7.00 -12.66
C GLU A 141 4.96 5.87 -12.20
N VAL A 142 5.01 4.78 -12.95
CA VAL A 142 5.93 3.67 -12.70
C VAL A 142 7.24 3.90 -13.44
N GLN A 143 8.34 4.00 -12.72
CA GLN A 143 9.69 4.06 -13.29
C GLN A 143 10.21 2.65 -13.57
N CYS A 144 10.39 2.30 -14.83
CA CYS A 144 10.90 0.98 -15.18
C CYS A 144 12.36 0.81 -14.75
N ALA A 145 12.67 -0.38 -14.22
CA ALA A 145 14.03 -0.78 -13.86
C ALA A 145 14.89 -1.22 -15.07
N GLY A 146 14.29 -1.32 -16.25
CA GLY A 146 14.96 -1.72 -17.50
C GLY A 146 14.96 -3.23 -17.75
N GLY A 147 15.40 -3.61 -18.95
CA GLY A 147 15.57 -5.02 -19.34
C GLY A 147 16.42 -5.82 -18.34
N GLY A 148 16.01 -7.07 -18.05
CA GLY A 148 16.62 -7.96 -17.06
C GLY A 148 16.29 -7.67 -15.58
N ALA A 149 15.52 -6.62 -15.26
CA ALA A 149 15.18 -6.25 -13.88
C ALA A 149 13.67 -6.16 -13.66
N VAL A 150 13.23 -6.49 -12.43
CA VAL A 150 11.85 -6.31 -12.00
C VAL A 150 11.60 -4.91 -11.47
N THR A 151 10.44 -4.36 -11.80
CA THR A 151 9.95 -3.05 -11.34
C THR A 151 8.80 -3.28 -10.37
N ARG A 152 8.94 -2.76 -9.15
CA ARG A 152 7.91 -2.89 -8.11
C ARG A 152 6.75 -1.95 -8.40
N LEU A 153 5.54 -2.51 -8.48
CA LEU A 153 4.30 -1.73 -8.47
C LEU A 153 3.84 -1.48 -7.04
N PRO A 154 2.98 -0.48 -6.77
CA PRO A 154 2.27 -0.38 -5.51
C PRO A 154 1.54 -1.69 -5.15
N ASP A 155 1.37 -1.97 -3.87
CA ASP A 155 0.54 -3.09 -3.43
C ASP A 155 -0.91 -2.95 -3.89
N LEU A 156 -1.57 -4.11 -4.04
CA LEU A 156 -3.00 -4.11 -4.25
C LEU A 156 -3.69 -3.46 -3.04
N PRO A 157 -4.64 -2.55 -3.25
CA PRO A 157 -5.40 -1.91 -2.16
C PRO A 157 -6.13 -2.92 -1.26
N SER A 158 -6.39 -4.12 -1.77
CA SER A 158 -6.90 -5.25 -1.01
C SER A 158 -6.32 -6.53 -1.59
N ARG A 159 -5.82 -7.41 -0.72
CA ARG A 159 -5.32 -8.70 -1.16
C ARG A 159 -6.45 -9.52 -1.79
N VAL A 160 -6.12 -10.27 -2.83
CA VAL A 160 -7.08 -11.11 -3.55
C VAL A 160 -7.00 -12.53 -2.98
N PRO A 161 -7.98 -12.99 -2.18
CA PRO A 161 -7.99 -14.35 -1.69
C PRO A 161 -8.31 -15.32 -2.84
N VAL A 162 -7.52 -16.38 -2.95
CA VAL A 162 -7.71 -17.47 -3.90
C VAL A 162 -7.64 -18.78 -3.11
N LYS A 163 -8.75 -19.51 -3.05
CA LYS A 163 -8.79 -20.77 -2.29
C LYS A 163 -8.08 -21.87 -3.06
N SER A 164 -7.60 -22.87 -2.34
CA SER A 164 -7.04 -24.09 -2.94
C SER A 164 -7.97 -24.63 -4.04
N GLY A 165 -7.41 -24.88 -5.22
CA GLY A 165 -8.12 -25.35 -6.41
C GLY A 165 -8.77 -24.26 -7.27
N GLU A 166 -8.96 -23.04 -6.74
CA GLU A 166 -9.56 -21.94 -7.50
C GLU A 166 -8.55 -21.33 -8.48
N THR A 167 -9.11 -20.69 -9.52
CA THR A 167 -8.36 -19.93 -10.51
C THR A 167 -8.86 -18.50 -10.53
N VAL A 168 -7.93 -17.56 -10.60
CA VAL A 168 -8.18 -16.14 -10.80
C VAL A 168 -7.34 -15.64 -11.97
N ALA A 169 -7.93 -14.78 -12.79
CA ALA A 169 -7.27 -14.15 -13.91
C ALA A 169 -6.81 -12.75 -13.52
N PHE A 170 -5.60 -12.40 -13.95
CA PHE A 170 -5.09 -11.04 -13.88
C PHE A 170 -4.80 -10.51 -15.27
N TYR A 171 -5.05 -9.21 -15.43
CA TYR A 171 -4.64 -8.46 -16.60
C TYR A 171 -3.75 -7.31 -16.15
N VAL A 172 -2.45 -7.46 -16.38
CA VAL A 172 -1.44 -6.44 -16.07
C VAL A 172 -1.13 -5.69 -17.36
N THR A 173 -1.40 -4.39 -17.39
CA THR A 173 -1.25 -3.59 -18.61
C THR A 173 -0.74 -2.18 -18.35
N ALA A 174 -0.06 -1.61 -19.33
CA ALA A 174 0.39 -0.24 -19.40
C ALA A 174 -0.31 0.49 -20.55
N GLU A 175 -0.43 1.81 -20.45
CA GLU A 175 -0.89 2.64 -21.58
C GLU A 175 0.12 2.68 -22.75
N SER A 176 1.39 2.35 -22.46
CA SER A 176 2.49 2.26 -23.41
C SER A 176 2.80 0.81 -23.81
N LYS A 177 3.79 0.58 -24.70
CA LYS A 177 4.18 -0.76 -25.18
C LYS A 177 5.48 -1.25 -24.54
N ASP A 178 5.62 -1.04 -23.22
CA ASP A 178 6.89 -1.21 -22.52
C ASP A 178 6.96 -2.43 -21.61
N LEU A 179 5.84 -3.15 -21.44
CA LEU A 179 5.83 -4.40 -20.67
C LEU A 179 6.47 -5.51 -21.49
N ILE A 180 7.47 -6.14 -20.90
CA ILE A 180 8.19 -7.28 -21.46
C ILE A 180 7.48 -8.57 -21.07
N TYR A 181 7.40 -9.52 -22.00
CA TYR A 181 6.91 -10.87 -21.77
C TYR A 181 7.64 -11.85 -22.70
N SER A 182 7.41 -13.13 -22.48
CA SER A 182 8.05 -14.20 -23.26
C SER A 182 7.06 -14.94 -24.17
N ARG A 183 7.59 -15.69 -25.15
CA ARG A 183 6.78 -16.63 -25.93
C ARG A 183 6.40 -17.83 -25.07
N GLY A 184 5.11 -18.12 -25.01
CA GLY A 184 4.60 -19.36 -24.41
C GLY A 184 4.68 -20.53 -25.37
N THR A 185 4.27 -21.70 -24.86
CA THR A 185 4.07 -22.95 -25.58
C THR A 185 2.60 -23.22 -25.89
N LYS A 186 1.70 -22.97 -24.93
CA LYS A 186 0.24 -23.17 -25.06
C LYS A 186 -0.49 -22.48 -23.90
N VAL A 187 -1.56 -21.75 -24.22
CA VAL A 187 -2.43 -21.11 -23.23
C VAL A 187 -2.89 -22.13 -22.18
N GLY A 188 -2.76 -21.78 -20.91
CA GLY A 188 -3.17 -22.60 -19.77
C GLY A 188 -2.14 -23.63 -19.30
N ASN A 189 -0.99 -23.78 -19.97
CA ASN A 189 0.11 -24.59 -19.44
C ASN A 189 0.64 -23.96 -18.14
N VAL A 190 1.02 -24.79 -17.17
CA VAL A 190 1.73 -24.32 -15.98
C VAL A 190 3.11 -23.87 -16.39
N TYR A 191 3.43 -22.61 -16.14
CA TYR A 191 4.74 -22.03 -16.41
C TYR A 191 5.62 -21.99 -15.15
N SER A 192 5.05 -21.57 -14.02
CA SER A 192 5.74 -21.51 -12.73
C SER A 192 4.86 -22.13 -11.65
N ASP A 193 5.48 -22.84 -10.71
CA ASP A 193 4.83 -23.56 -9.61
C ASP A 193 5.77 -23.57 -8.40
N ASP A 194 5.27 -23.14 -7.24
CA ASP A 194 6.01 -23.15 -5.97
C ASP A 194 5.38 -24.07 -4.90
N GLY A 195 4.41 -24.90 -5.30
CA GLY A 195 3.65 -25.80 -4.42
C GLY A 195 2.54 -25.12 -3.63
N ASN A 196 2.42 -23.79 -3.67
CA ASN A 196 1.33 -23.03 -3.06
C ASN A 196 0.39 -22.45 -4.13
N LEU A 197 0.94 -22.01 -5.26
CA LEU A 197 0.16 -21.60 -6.43
C LEU A 197 0.94 -21.84 -7.74
N GLN A 198 0.22 -21.80 -8.85
CA GLN A 198 0.72 -21.96 -10.21
C GLN A 198 0.41 -20.72 -11.04
N ILE A 199 1.37 -20.26 -11.83
CA ILE A 199 1.18 -19.25 -12.89
C ILE A 199 1.03 -19.97 -14.21
N LEU A 200 -0.06 -19.71 -14.92
CA LEU A 200 -0.36 -20.35 -16.20
C LEU A 200 -0.02 -19.41 -17.36
N GLU A 201 0.41 -20.00 -18.47
CA GLU A 201 0.63 -19.26 -19.71
C GLU A 201 -0.66 -18.59 -20.20
N GLY A 202 -0.50 -17.35 -20.66
CA GLY A 202 -1.58 -16.46 -21.03
C GLY A 202 -1.42 -15.89 -22.43
N ASN A 203 -1.72 -14.60 -22.57
CA ASN A 203 -1.60 -13.84 -23.80
C ASN A 203 -0.81 -12.54 -23.60
N ALA A 204 -0.52 -11.85 -24.70
CA ALA A 204 -0.16 -10.44 -24.72
C ALA A 204 -1.31 -9.60 -25.28
N LYS A 205 -1.40 -8.34 -24.86
CA LYS A 205 -2.51 -7.44 -25.11
C LYS A 205 -2.07 -6.06 -25.51
N SER A 206 -2.71 -5.49 -26.54
CA SER A 206 -2.73 -4.04 -26.72
C SER A 206 -3.71 -3.40 -25.73
N TYR A 207 -3.31 -2.27 -25.15
CA TYR A 207 -4.10 -1.54 -24.18
C TYR A 207 -5.41 -0.98 -24.77
N PRO A 208 -6.50 -0.88 -23.97
CA PRO A 208 -6.70 -1.64 -22.75
C PRO A 208 -7.26 -3.04 -23.07
N PHE A 209 -8.09 -3.23 -24.08
CA PHE A 209 -8.64 -4.56 -24.44
C PHE A 209 -8.57 -4.81 -25.95
N GLY A 210 -7.46 -4.38 -26.56
CA GLY A 210 -7.24 -4.40 -28.01
C GLY A 210 -6.82 -5.78 -28.55
N ALA A 211 -5.87 -5.77 -29.49
CA ALA A 211 -5.35 -6.99 -30.11
C ALA A 211 -4.74 -7.96 -29.09
N THR A 212 -4.79 -9.26 -29.42
CA THR A 212 -4.35 -10.37 -28.58
C THR A 212 -3.30 -11.20 -29.33
N TRP A 213 -2.24 -11.60 -28.65
CA TRP A 213 -1.27 -12.57 -29.16
C TRP A 213 -1.04 -13.66 -28.14
N GLU A 214 -1.18 -14.90 -28.56
CA GLU A 214 -1.04 -16.07 -27.69
C GLU A 214 -0.17 -17.14 -28.35
N PRO A 215 0.40 -18.06 -27.57
CA PRO A 215 0.53 -18.05 -26.10
C PRO A 215 1.69 -17.16 -25.63
N ARG A 216 1.57 -16.50 -24.48
CA ARG A 216 2.61 -15.65 -23.87
C ARG A 216 2.73 -15.90 -22.38
N ILE A 217 3.92 -15.70 -21.86
CA ILE A 217 4.22 -15.85 -20.43
C ILE A 217 4.43 -14.46 -19.85
N PHE A 218 3.72 -14.13 -18.78
CA PHE A 218 4.00 -12.92 -18.00
C PHE A 218 5.42 -12.98 -17.44
N ASN A 219 6.21 -11.92 -17.63
CA ASN A 219 7.54 -11.77 -17.03
C ASN A 219 7.45 -10.81 -15.85
N GLY A 220 7.77 -11.31 -14.66
CA GLY A 220 7.59 -10.62 -13.40
C GLY A 220 7.38 -11.56 -12.22
N ASN A 221 7.08 -10.98 -11.07
CA ASN A 221 6.89 -11.72 -9.83
C ASN A 221 5.52 -11.43 -9.24
N ILE A 222 4.96 -12.41 -8.55
CA ILE A 222 3.68 -12.31 -7.85
C ILE A 222 3.92 -12.51 -6.37
N ILE A 223 3.46 -11.53 -5.60
CA ILE A 223 3.65 -11.45 -4.16
C ILE A 223 2.36 -11.90 -3.52
N TYR A 224 2.42 -12.84 -2.58
CA TYR A 224 1.24 -13.38 -1.95
C TYR A 224 1.53 -13.83 -0.52
N PHE A 225 0.46 -14.03 0.25
CA PHE A 225 0.54 -14.60 1.59
C PHE A 225 -0.15 -15.96 1.60
N LEU A 226 0.38 -16.91 2.37
CA LEU A 226 -0.40 -18.12 2.68
C LEU A 226 -1.57 -17.71 3.57
N GLY A 227 -2.79 -18.04 3.14
CA GLY A 227 -3.98 -17.90 3.98
C GLY A 227 -3.83 -18.81 5.20
N SER A 228 -4.42 -18.43 6.34
CA SER A 228 -4.40 -19.32 7.51
C SER A 228 -5.00 -20.66 7.10
N GLN A 229 -4.17 -21.70 7.12
CA GLN A 229 -4.67 -23.06 7.12
C GLN A 229 -5.46 -23.17 8.42
N THR A 230 -6.78 -23.06 8.35
CA THR A 230 -7.59 -23.72 9.37
C THR A 230 -7.36 -25.19 9.11
N ASP A 231 -6.34 -25.75 9.77
CA ASP A 231 -6.04 -27.16 9.75
C ASP A 231 -7.31 -27.90 10.17
N GLY A 232 -8.08 -28.36 9.19
CA GLY A 232 -8.59 -29.72 9.25
C GLY A 232 -7.38 -30.61 9.09
N ASP A 233 -6.71 -30.86 10.22
CA ASP A 233 -5.61 -31.81 10.46
C ASP A 233 -4.89 -32.33 9.19
N GLY A 234 -3.87 -31.58 8.76
CA GLY A 234 -2.87 -32.01 7.79
C GLY A 234 -1.61 -32.56 8.46
N SER A 235 -1.69 -33.08 9.69
CA SER A 235 -0.61 -33.89 10.25
C SER A 235 -0.55 -35.22 9.52
N LEU A 236 0.65 -35.64 9.11
CA LEU A 236 0.91 -36.91 8.43
C LEU A 236 0.39 -38.07 9.30
N THR A 237 -0.84 -38.53 9.06
CA THR A 237 -1.42 -39.63 9.81
C THR A 237 -0.96 -40.96 9.22
N ALA A 238 -0.52 -41.82 10.13
CA ALA A 238 -0.25 -43.23 9.95
C ALA A 238 -1.41 -43.95 9.20
N PRO A 239 -1.15 -45.11 8.55
CA PRO A 239 -2.14 -45.79 7.73
C PRO A 239 -3.41 -46.15 8.53
N PRO A 240 -4.57 -46.27 7.85
CA PRO A 240 -5.87 -46.29 8.48
C PRO A 240 -6.06 -47.50 9.40
N THR A 241 -6.52 -47.24 10.63
CA THR A 241 -7.07 -48.26 11.52
C THR A 241 -8.47 -48.68 11.06
N SER A 242 -8.78 -49.96 11.27
CA SER A 242 -9.86 -50.72 10.63
C SER A 242 -11.21 -50.69 11.36
N GLU A 243 -11.62 -49.57 11.97
CA GLU A 243 -12.92 -49.52 12.66
C GLU A 243 -13.75 -48.27 12.35
N PRO A 244 -15.06 -48.40 12.09
CA PRO A 244 -15.94 -47.27 11.83
C PRO A 244 -16.28 -46.51 13.12
N SER A 245 -16.23 -45.18 13.06
CA SER A 245 -16.61 -44.29 14.17
C SER A 245 -18.10 -44.38 14.49
N SER A 246 -18.43 -44.54 15.77
CA SER A 246 -19.78 -44.72 16.31
C SER A 246 -20.46 -43.39 16.65
N ALA A 247 -20.76 -42.53 15.66
CA ALA A 247 -21.82 -41.51 15.74
C ALA A 247 -21.86 -40.60 14.49
N PRO A 248 -23.04 -40.13 14.06
CA PRO A 248 -23.14 -39.03 13.09
C PRO A 248 -22.71 -37.70 13.74
N SER A 249 -21.86 -36.93 13.05
CA SER A 249 -21.47 -35.58 13.47
C SER A 249 -22.64 -34.61 13.27
N PHE A 250 -23.06 -33.92 14.35
CA PHE A 250 -24.06 -32.84 14.32
C PHE A 250 -23.45 -31.46 14.05
N VAL A 251 -22.22 -31.39 13.53
CA VAL A 251 -21.57 -30.11 13.23
C VAL A 251 -21.90 -29.74 11.78
N PRO A 252 -22.63 -28.62 11.52
CA PRO A 252 -22.77 -28.11 10.18
C PRO A 252 -21.38 -27.76 9.65
N SER A 253 -21.07 -28.20 8.44
CA SER A 253 -19.84 -27.81 7.73
C SER A 253 -19.75 -26.28 7.65
N PRO A 254 -18.59 -25.65 7.94
CA PRO A 254 -18.42 -24.22 7.78
C PRO A 254 -18.61 -23.87 6.29
N MET A 255 -19.68 -23.12 6.02
CA MET A 255 -19.98 -22.54 4.72
C MET A 255 -18.82 -21.61 4.29
N PRO A 256 -18.49 -21.45 2.99
CA PRO A 256 -17.34 -20.67 2.57
C PRO A 256 -17.62 -19.19 2.86
N LEU A 257 -16.97 -18.65 3.87
CA LEU A 257 -17.27 -17.33 4.42
C LEU A 257 -16.64 -16.26 3.51
N GLY A 258 -17.39 -15.86 2.48
CA GLY A 258 -17.03 -14.72 1.63
C GLY A 258 -17.32 -13.44 2.38
N THR A 259 -16.45 -12.44 2.27
CA THR A 259 -16.63 -11.13 2.91
C THR A 259 -18.02 -10.56 2.63
N ILE A 260 -18.82 -10.46 3.68
CA ILE A 260 -20.11 -9.77 3.67
C ILE A 260 -19.85 -8.29 3.82
N LYS A 261 -20.29 -7.50 2.83
CA LYS A 261 -20.26 -6.03 2.88
C LYS A 261 -21.61 -5.51 3.36
N THR A 262 -21.64 -4.93 4.55
CA THR A 262 -22.84 -4.31 5.12
C THR A 262 -22.76 -2.80 4.97
N ILE A 263 -23.75 -2.15 4.35
CA ILE A 263 -23.80 -0.68 4.31
C ILE A 263 -24.02 -0.17 5.75
N LEU A 264 -23.04 0.60 6.25
CA LEU A 264 -23.12 1.29 7.53
C LEU A 264 -23.50 2.75 7.37
N GLU A 265 -23.14 3.34 6.23
CA GLU A 265 -23.42 4.73 5.88
C GLU A 265 -23.56 4.86 4.37
N ASP A 266 -24.52 5.68 3.94
CA ASP A 266 -24.68 6.16 2.57
C ASP A 266 -25.34 7.55 2.66
N THR A 267 -24.55 8.62 2.51
CA THR A 267 -25.00 10.01 2.75
C THR A 267 -24.55 10.96 1.64
N SER A 268 -25.49 11.81 1.22
CA SER A 268 -25.27 12.99 0.35
C SER A 268 -25.43 14.30 1.11
N PHE A 269 -25.65 14.25 2.43
CA PHE A 269 -25.96 15.39 3.27
C PHE A 269 -27.16 16.23 2.82
N ASP A 270 -28.08 15.73 1.99
CA ASP A 270 -29.24 16.53 1.54
C ASP A 270 -30.22 16.84 2.67
N ASN A 271 -30.27 15.98 3.69
CA ASN A 271 -31.23 16.05 4.81
C ASN A 271 -30.57 16.34 6.18
N GLY A 272 -29.42 17.01 6.18
CA GLY A 272 -28.72 17.43 7.39
C GLY A 272 -27.31 16.87 7.45
N TRP A 273 -26.84 16.60 8.66
CA TRP A 273 -25.52 16.01 8.89
C TRP A 273 -25.57 14.47 8.88
N ASP A 274 -26.74 13.85 8.71
CA ASP A 274 -26.91 12.40 8.63
C ASP A 274 -26.17 11.63 9.76
N GLY A 275 -26.28 12.15 10.98
CA GLY A 275 -25.64 11.57 12.19
C GLY A 275 -24.14 11.84 12.33
N TRP A 276 -23.51 12.59 11.40
CA TRP A 276 -22.19 13.17 11.61
C TRP A 276 -22.27 14.34 12.60
N VAL A 277 -21.24 14.49 13.42
CA VAL A 277 -21.11 15.55 14.41
C VAL A 277 -20.03 16.52 13.95
N GLU A 278 -20.38 17.80 13.89
CA GLU A 278 -19.44 18.86 13.54
C GLU A 278 -18.43 19.12 14.66
N GLY A 279 -17.18 19.41 14.29
CA GLY A 279 -16.12 19.77 15.24
C GLY A 279 -16.22 21.20 15.78
N GLY A 280 -17.08 22.03 15.19
CA GLY A 280 -17.29 23.43 15.57
C GLY A 280 -17.12 24.39 14.40
N ARG A 281 -16.66 25.62 14.69
CA ARG A 281 -16.67 26.79 13.79
C ARG A 281 -16.06 26.58 12.39
N ASN A 282 -15.16 25.62 12.24
CA ASN A 282 -14.45 25.35 11.00
C ASN A 282 -14.98 24.17 10.20
N ALA A 283 -15.99 23.48 10.71
CA ALA A 283 -16.86 22.60 9.95
C ALA A 283 -18.19 23.33 9.68
N ARG A 284 -18.78 23.12 8.51
CA ARG A 284 -20.14 23.60 8.23
C ARG A 284 -20.81 22.84 7.09
N ARG A 285 -22.14 22.79 7.15
CA ARG A 285 -23.03 22.42 6.06
C ARG A 285 -23.84 23.64 5.62
N ARG A 286 -23.79 24.04 4.35
CA ARG A 286 -24.54 25.21 3.85
C ARG A 286 -24.79 25.14 2.36
N SER A 287 -26.00 25.47 1.91
CA SER A 287 -26.36 25.49 0.48
C SER A 287 -25.52 26.48 -0.36
N ASN A 288 -25.00 27.55 0.26
CA ASN A 288 -24.10 28.49 -0.41
C ASN A 288 -22.74 27.86 -0.79
N ASP A 289 -22.41 26.68 -0.25
CA ASP A 289 -21.20 25.93 -0.58
C ASP A 289 -21.36 25.02 -1.80
N LYS A 290 -22.52 25.01 -2.49
CA LYS A 290 -22.85 24.15 -3.64
C LYS A 290 -21.79 24.00 -4.73
N LYS A 291 -20.88 24.96 -4.90
CA LYS A 291 -19.77 24.89 -5.88
C LYS A 291 -18.68 23.87 -5.50
N GLY A 292 -18.65 23.42 -4.24
CA GLY A 292 -17.75 22.38 -3.77
C GLY A 292 -18.46 21.04 -3.50
N CYS A 293 -19.77 20.97 -3.71
CA CYS A 293 -20.53 19.73 -3.54
C CYS A 293 -20.53 18.95 -4.85
N LYS A 294 -20.39 17.62 -4.76
CA LYS A 294 -20.28 16.73 -5.91
C LYS A 294 -21.66 16.45 -6.49
N THR A 295 -22.63 16.17 -5.62
CA THR A 295 -24.04 16.04 -5.97
C THR A 295 -24.86 17.07 -5.19
N GLY A 296 -26.07 17.35 -5.66
CA GLY A 296 -26.98 18.28 -4.97
C GLY A 296 -26.39 19.68 -4.73
N ILE A 297 -26.74 20.25 -3.57
CA ILE A 297 -26.25 21.57 -3.12
C ILE A 297 -25.70 21.56 -1.69
N TRP A 298 -25.67 20.39 -1.06
CA TRP A 298 -25.29 20.20 0.34
C TRP A 298 -24.08 19.27 0.41
N CYS A 299 -23.08 19.70 1.15
CA CYS A 299 -21.87 18.95 1.43
C CYS A 299 -21.24 19.53 2.69
N ILE A 300 -20.24 18.85 3.25
CA ILE A 300 -19.54 19.33 4.44
C ILE A 300 -18.25 20.04 4.05
N ARG A 301 -18.15 21.32 4.40
CA ARG A 301 -16.93 22.09 4.23
C ARG A 301 -16.13 22.15 5.52
N LEU A 302 -14.89 21.69 5.46
CA LEU A 302 -13.87 21.85 6.51
C LEU A 302 -12.82 22.88 6.06
N ARG A 303 -12.14 23.54 7.01
CA ARG A 303 -11.10 24.53 6.70
C ARG A 303 -10.10 24.69 7.82
N ASP A 304 -8.87 25.09 7.49
CA ASP A 304 -7.74 25.21 8.44
C ASP A 304 -7.30 23.87 9.08
N ASN A 305 -6.35 23.91 10.01
CA ASN A 305 -5.87 22.76 10.78
C ASN A 305 -6.10 22.98 12.29
N THR A 306 -7.32 23.39 12.65
CA THR A 306 -7.75 23.52 14.04
C THR A 306 -8.56 22.31 14.48
N PRO A 307 -8.68 22.04 15.81
CA PRO A 307 -9.53 20.97 16.32
C PRO A 307 -11.00 21.07 15.87
N THR A 308 -11.47 22.28 15.55
CA THR A 308 -12.85 22.53 15.09
C THR A 308 -13.08 22.25 13.61
N SER A 309 -12.02 21.94 12.86
CA SER A 309 -12.10 21.64 11.42
C SER A 309 -12.28 20.15 11.15
N THR A 310 -13.27 19.56 11.82
CA THR A 310 -13.52 18.13 11.76
C THR A 310 -14.99 17.83 11.58
N MET A 311 -15.29 16.66 11.03
CA MET A 311 -16.60 16.03 11.18
C MET A 311 -16.40 14.58 11.58
N THR A 312 -17.19 14.10 12.54
CA THR A 312 -16.98 12.79 13.17
C THR A 312 -18.26 11.97 13.15
N LYS A 313 -18.16 10.70 12.76
CA LYS A 313 -19.22 9.70 12.88
C LYS A 313 -18.82 8.66 13.92
N THR A 314 -19.78 8.25 14.74
CA THR A 314 -19.60 7.14 15.69
C THR A 314 -20.37 5.94 15.20
N PHE A 315 -19.73 4.77 15.18
CA PHE A 315 -20.38 3.49 14.93
C PHE A 315 -20.38 2.65 16.20
N TYR A 316 -21.54 2.09 16.52
CA TYR A 316 -21.74 1.18 17.66
C TYR A 316 -21.96 -0.25 17.14
N GLY A 317 -21.60 -1.24 17.96
CA GLY A 317 -21.64 -2.65 17.58
C GLY A 317 -20.69 -3.00 16.43
N ALA A 318 -19.54 -2.31 16.33
CA ALA A 318 -18.60 -2.51 15.24
C ALA A 318 -17.75 -3.79 15.37
N ASN A 319 -17.81 -4.48 16.52
CA ASN A 319 -17.07 -5.71 16.82
C ASN A 319 -17.49 -6.95 16.02
N LYS A 320 -18.45 -6.80 15.11
CA LYS A 320 -18.81 -7.79 14.09
C LYS A 320 -18.10 -7.58 12.75
N TYR A 321 -17.36 -6.47 12.60
CA TYR A 321 -16.59 -6.17 11.41
C TYR A 321 -15.09 -6.26 11.70
N TYR A 322 -14.35 -6.86 10.78
CA TYR A 322 -12.90 -6.89 10.79
C TYR A 322 -12.29 -5.72 9.99
N GLY A 323 -13.09 -5.07 9.14
CA GLY A 323 -12.65 -3.94 8.33
C GLY A 323 -13.78 -3.00 7.90
N LEU A 324 -13.42 -1.84 7.38
CA LEU A 324 -14.31 -0.89 6.74
C LEU A 324 -13.80 -0.54 5.34
N GLU A 325 -14.71 -0.33 4.38
CA GLU A 325 -14.41 0.37 3.13
C GLU A 325 -15.09 1.74 3.16
N VAL A 326 -14.31 2.81 2.98
CA VAL A 326 -14.79 4.19 2.99
C VAL A 326 -14.59 4.78 1.60
N ASN A 327 -15.70 5.03 0.92
CA ASN A 327 -15.76 5.73 -0.37
C ASN A 327 -16.37 7.10 -0.15
N PHE A 328 -15.85 8.13 -0.82
CA PHE A 328 -16.41 9.48 -0.72
C PHE A 328 -15.96 10.35 -1.90
N ALA A 329 -16.72 11.39 -2.19
CA ALA A 329 -16.32 12.46 -3.10
C ALA A 329 -15.73 13.63 -2.32
N PHE A 330 -14.80 14.34 -2.94
CA PHE A 330 -14.27 15.57 -2.37
C PHE A 330 -13.84 16.60 -3.43
N TYR A 331 -13.77 17.85 -2.98
CA TYR A 331 -13.23 18.97 -3.73
C TYR A 331 -12.37 19.82 -2.81
N VAL A 332 -11.14 20.09 -3.22
CA VAL A 332 -10.23 21.00 -2.50
C VAL A 332 -10.14 22.35 -3.18
N LYS A 333 -10.04 23.42 -2.39
CA LYS A 333 -10.00 24.79 -2.92
C LYS A 333 -9.03 25.66 -2.15
N LYS A 334 -8.19 26.38 -2.91
CA LYS A 334 -7.12 27.24 -2.41
C LYS A 334 -6.11 26.47 -1.56
N MET A 335 -6.04 25.14 -1.68
CA MET A 335 -4.99 24.34 -1.07
C MET A 335 -3.67 24.58 -1.82
N GLY A 336 -2.58 24.71 -1.08
CA GLY A 336 -1.24 24.95 -1.61
C GLY A 336 -0.41 23.69 -1.42
N ASN A 337 0.80 23.68 -1.95
CA ASN A 337 1.69 22.53 -1.81
C ASN A 337 1.85 22.15 -0.32
N GLY A 338 1.59 20.88 0.01
CA GLY A 338 1.62 20.36 1.38
C GLY A 338 0.34 20.58 2.22
N ASP A 339 -0.59 21.45 1.81
CA ASP A 339 -1.92 21.51 2.43
C ASP A 339 -2.76 20.29 2.02
N GLY A 340 -3.73 19.90 2.84
CA GLY A 340 -4.58 18.77 2.53
C GLY A 340 -5.66 18.46 3.55
N PHE A 341 -6.02 17.18 3.64
CA PHE A 341 -6.95 16.68 4.64
C PHE A 341 -6.66 15.20 4.95
N LEU A 342 -7.27 14.71 6.03
CA LEU A 342 -7.04 13.38 6.57
C LEU A 342 -8.38 12.69 6.83
N LEU A 343 -8.39 11.38 6.64
CA LEU A 343 -9.39 10.46 7.22
C LEU A 343 -8.70 9.75 8.38
N GLU A 344 -9.34 9.80 9.55
CA GLU A 344 -8.81 9.25 10.79
C GLU A 344 -9.81 8.28 11.42
N VAL A 345 -9.31 7.26 12.11
CA VAL A 345 -10.10 6.27 12.85
C VAL A 345 -9.66 6.20 14.30
N ALA A 346 -10.61 6.03 15.21
CA ALA A 346 -10.34 5.73 16.62
C ALA A 346 -11.01 4.41 17.01
N ASN A 347 -10.21 3.40 17.32
CA ASN A 347 -10.67 2.06 17.72
C ASN A 347 -10.41 1.80 19.22
N GLY A 348 -11.00 2.63 20.08
CA GLY A 348 -10.88 2.56 21.54
C GLY A 348 -10.23 3.78 22.17
N SER A 349 -9.00 4.12 21.77
CA SER A 349 -8.30 5.30 22.28
C SER A 349 -7.28 5.82 21.25
N GLY A 350 -7.24 7.14 21.07
CA GLY A 350 -6.35 7.79 20.09
C GLY A 350 -6.93 7.80 18.67
N TRP A 351 -6.40 8.70 17.85
CA TRP A 351 -6.72 8.82 16.44
C TRP A 351 -5.56 8.29 15.61
N GLU A 352 -5.87 7.47 14.62
CA GLU A 352 -4.92 6.91 13.66
C GLU A 352 -5.30 7.39 12.26
N VAL A 353 -4.30 7.73 11.44
CA VAL A 353 -4.53 8.20 10.07
C VAL A 353 -4.81 6.99 9.18
N ALA A 354 -6.02 6.93 8.63
CA ALA A 354 -6.44 5.90 7.70
C ALA A 354 -6.26 6.34 6.23
N GLY A 355 -6.35 7.64 5.96
CA GLY A 355 -6.12 8.20 4.62
C GLY A 355 -5.54 9.60 4.70
N ASN A 356 -4.68 9.93 3.75
CA ASN A 356 -3.98 11.21 3.71
C ASN A 356 -3.92 11.77 2.29
N TRP A 357 -4.53 12.93 2.08
CA TRP A 357 -4.54 13.63 0.81
C TRP A 357 -3.80 14.95 0.95
N ARG A 358 -2.82 15.19 0.06
CA ARG A 358 -1.92 16.33 0.06
C ARG A 358 -1.76 16.90 -1.33
N VAL A 359 -1.94 18.21 -1.45
CA VAL A 359 -1.70 18.92 -2.71
C VAL A 359 -0.22 18.93 -3.04
N GLY A 360 0.09 18.57 -4.29
CA GLY A 360 1.46 18.37 -4.77
C GLY A 360 2.05 17.01 -4.41
N THR A 361 1.24 16.10 -3.86
CA THR A 361 1.60 14.69 -3.69
C THR A 361 0.61 13.78 -4.40
N ASN A 362 -0.67 13.81 -4.02
CA ASN A 362 -1.67 12.86 -4.53
C ASN A 362 -3.04 13.48 -4.85
N ILE A 363 -3.18 14.81 -4.71
CA ILE A 363 -4.35 15.56 -5.14
C ILE A 363 -3.95 16.92 -5.73
N SER A 364 -4.85 17.50 -6.54
CA SER A 364 -4.69 18.81 -7.16
C SER A 364 -5.73 19.81 -6.63
N ASP A 365 -5.34 21.08 -6.47
CA ASP A 365 -6.28 22.15 -6.07
C ASP A 365 -7.34 22.38 -7.16
N LYS A 366 -8.58 22.68 -6.74
CA LYS A 366 -9.74 22.96 -7.61
C LYS A 366 -10.17 21.79 -8.50
N GLN A 367 -9.91 20.56 -8.07
CA GLN A 367 -10.36 19.36 -8.76
C GLN A 367 -11.35 18.58 -7.89
N PHE A 368 -12.41 18.06 -8.52
CA PHE A 368 -13.25 17.04 -7.92
C PHE A 368 -12.58 15.68 -8.09
N SER A 369 -12.46 14.97 -6.98
CA SER A 369 -11.86 13.64 -6.92
C SER A 369 -12.66 12.74 -5.99
N ASN A 370 -12.39 11.44 -6.05
CA ASN A 370 -12.95 10.46 -5.13
C ASN A 370 -11.84 9.95 -4.22
N GLY A 371 -12.19 9.67 -2.96
CA GLY A 371 -11.33 8.98 -2.00
C GLY A 371 -11.85 7.57 -1.77
N PHE A 372 -10.91 6.63 -1.64
CA PHE A 372 -11.17 5.25 -1.24
C PHE A 372 -10.14 4.83 -0.19
N VAL A 373 -10.61 4.27 0.91
CA VAL A 373 -9.75 3.74 1.98
C VAL A 373 -10.34 2.45 2.51
N THR A 374 -9.51 1.40 2.61
CA THR A 374 -9.81 0.20 3.39
C THR A 374 -9.14 0.30 4.75
N ILE A 375 -9.92 0.23 5.82
CA ILE A 375 -9.45 0.27 7.21
C ILE A 375 -9.61 -1.12 7.80
N LEU A 376 -8.51 -1.81 8.08
CA LEU A 376 -8.55 -3.13 8.71
C LEU A 376 -8.22 -3.02 10.19
N SER A 377 -9.01 -3.64 11.05
CA SER A 377 -8.82 -3.58 12.50
C SER A 377 -7.44 -4.10 12.95
N ASN A 378 -6.92 -5.11 12.24
CA ASN A 378 -5.63 -5.73 12.54
C ASN A 378 -4.43 -4.88 12.10
N GLN A 379 -4.64 -3.84 11.28
CA GLN A 379 -3.60 -2.88 10.87
C GLN A 379 -3.59 -1.62 11.72
N LEU A 380 -4.54 -1.47 12.65
CA LEU A 380 -4.53 -0.38 13.62
C LEU A 380 -3.60 -0.72 14.79
N ASN A 381 -3.14 0.29 15.51
CA ASN A 381 -2.23 0.16 16.67
C ASN A 381 -2.76 -0.82 17.73
N SER A 382 -4.08 -1.04 17.78
CA SER A 382 -4.69 -2.03 18.67
C SER A 382 -4.39 -3.50 18.31
N GLY A 383 -4.02 -3.79 17.05
CA GLY A 383 -3.72 -5.13 16.54
C GLY A 383 -4.88 -6.13 16.61
N GLN A 384 -6.12 -5.66 16.80
CA GLN A 384 -7.26 -6.54 17.05
C GLN A 384 -7.81 -7.13 15.76
N LEU A 385 -8.20 -8.41 15.78
CA LEU A 385 -8.84 -9.07 14.63
C LEU A 385 -10.19 -8.45 14.25
N MET A 386 -10.94 -7.97 15.23
CA MET A 386 -12.23 -7.28 15.06
C MET A 386 -12.16 -5.90 15.71
N PHE A 387 -12.94 -4.95 15.19
CA PHE A 387 -13.02 -3.64 15.84
C PHE A 387 -13.56 -3.74 17.27
N LYS A 388 -13.31 -2.72 18.08
CA LYS A 388 -13.99 -2.56 19.36
C LYS A 388 -15.49 -2.30 19.14
N PRO A 389 -16.34 -2.52 20.15
CA PRO A 389 -17.78 -2.27 20.03
C PRO A 389 -18.13 -0.85 19.61
N LYS A 390 -17.25 0.12 19.87
CA LYS A 390 -17.40 1.51 19.44
C LYS A 390 -16.16 1.96 18.68
N ILE A 391 -16.37 2.48 17.48
CA ILE A 391 -15.34 3.16 16.69
C ILE A 391 -15.81 4.54 16.28
N LEU A 392 -14.85 5.43 16.02
CA LEU A 392 -15.12 6.75 15.46
C LEU A 392 -14.35 6.91 14.16
N LEU A 393 -14.99 7.49 13.15
CA LEU A 393 -14.37 7.95 11.91
C LEU A 393 -14.44 9.47 11.82
N ARG A 394 -13.36 10.10 11.37
CA ARG A 394 -13.27 11.55 11.31
C ARG A 394 -12.58 12.03 10.04
N PHE A 395 -13.20 12.98 9.36
CA PHE A 395 -12.52 13.80 8.38
C PHE A 395 -11.98 15.06 9.06
N ARG A 396 -10.73 15.43 8.75
CA ARG A 396 -10.08 16.62 9.28
C ARG A 396 -9.35 17.38 8.17
N CYS A 397 -9.64 18.67 8.05
CA CYS A 397 -8.82 19.53 7.19
C CYS A 397 -7.44 19.72 7.82
N ASP A 398 -6.42 19.76 6.97
CA ASP A 398 -5.04 20.03 7.34
C ASP A 398 -4.50 21.14 6.43
N GLY A 399 -5.16 22.29 6.53
CA GLY A 399 -4.82 23.48 5.77
C GLY A 399 -4.18 24.52 6.67
N LYS A 400 -3.17 25.23 6.17
CA LYS A 400 -2.45 26.24 6.96
C LYS A 400 -3.29 27.42 7.50
N ASP A 401 -4.46 27.69 6.92
CA ASP A 401 -5.31 28.84 7.30
C ASP A 401 -6.79 28.63 6.90
N ASN A 402 -7.66 29.55 7.33
CA ASN A 402 -9.12 29.48 7.10
C ASN A 402 -9.55 29.65 5.62
N LYS A 403 -8.60 29.94 4.72
CA LYS A 403 -8.84 30.02 3.26
C LYS A 403 -8.61 28.68 2.59
N ARG A 404 -7.97 27.71 3.27
CA ARG A 404 -7.78 26.32 2.83
C ARG A 404 -9.05 25.54 3.06
N LEU A 405 -9.70 25.10 2.00
CA LEU A 405 -11.02 24.48 2.08
C LEU A 405 -10.97 23.08 1.50
N VAL A 406 -11.59 22.14 2.19
CA VAL A 406 -12.01 20.85 1.63
C VAL A 406 -13.51 20.72 1.78
N TYR A 407 -14.15 20.21 0.75
CA TYR A 407 -15.55 19.86 0.71
C TYR A 407 -15.63 18.35 0.56
N ILE A 408 -16.39 17.69 1.43
CA ILE A 408 -16.59 16.24 1.44
C ILE A 408 -18.07 15.96 1.19
N ASP A 409 -18.34 14.99 0.33
CA ASP A 409 -19.68 14.66 -0.16
C ASP A 409 -19.79 13.17 -0.53
N ASP A 410 -21.00 12.69 -0.78
CA ASP A 410 -21.31 11.33 -1.26
C ASP A 410 -20.55 10.21 -0.51
N ILE A 411 -20.63 10.19 0.82
CA ILE A 411 -19.90 9.21 1.65
C ILE A 411 -20.66 7.89 1.70
N LYS A 412 -19.98 6.80 1.36
CA LYS A 412 -20.45 5.43 1.53
C LYS A 412 -19.45 4.61 2.35
N ILE A 413 -19.93 4.05 3.46
CA ILE A 413 -19.11 3.23 4.36
C ILE A 413 -19.70 1.83 4.44
N LEU A 414 -18.88 0.83 4.16
CA LEU A 414 -19.23 -0.57 4.26
C LEU A 414 -18.46 -1.22 5.41
N GLY A 415 -19.15 -1.99 6.25
CA GLY A 415 -18.55 -2.89 7.23
C GLY A 415 -18.24 -4.22 6.58
N LEU A 416 -17.02 -4.70 6.75
CA LEU A 416 -16.54 -5.99 6.26
C LEU A 416 -16.64 -7.00 7.40
N SER A 417 -17.53 -7.97 7.27
CA SER A 417 -17.61 -9.13 8.15
C SER A 417 -17.37 -10.40 7.37
N ASN A 418 -17.06 -11.45 8.10
CA ASN A 418 -17.03 -12.80 7.57
C ASN A 418 -18.47 -13.28 7.42
#